data_AF-A0A1C3HHJ2-F1
#
_entry.id   AF-A0A1C3HHJ2-F1
#
_cell.length_a   1.000
_cell.length_b   1.000
_cell.length_c   1.000
_cell.angle_alpha   90.00
_cell.angle_beta   90.00
_cell.angle_gamma   90.00
#
_symmetry.space_group_name_H-M   'P 1'
#
loop_
_entity.id
_entity.type
_entity.pdbx_description
1 polymer ?
#
loop_
_entity_poly.entity_id
_entity_poly.type
_entity_poly.pdbx_seq_one_letter_code
_entity_poly.pdbx_strand_id
1 'polypeptide(L)'
;MTETELYAEAMRQYGYEAQLCKLAEEASELSAEACRTLNHSTLERRLAGEIADVEILIAQFRQTGMVTLIDARKSEKLQRLANRLGVTYAEK
;
A
#
# COMPACT_ATOMS: atom_id res chain seq x y z
N MET A 1 -1.76 8.28 21.24
CA MET A 1 -1.58 7.30 20.17
C MET A 1 -1.59 8.04 18.85
N THR A 2 -0.41 8.18 18.25
CA THR A 2 -0.20 8.61 16.87
C THR A 2 -0.52 7.46 15.91
N GLU A 3 -0.61 7.76 14.61
CA GLU A 3 -0.75 6.74 13.57
C GLU A 3 0.39 5.72 13.62
N THR A 4 1.62 6.18 13.87
CA THR A 4 2.78 5.31 14.03
C THR A 4 2.66 4.39 15.25
N GLU A 5 2.22 4.92 16.39
CA GLU A 5 2.00 4.12 17.60
C GLU A 5 0.90 3.06 17.38
N LEU A 6 -0.17 3.40 16.64
CA LEU A 6 -1.25 2.47 16.32
C LEU A 6 -0.78 1.32 15.42
N TYR A 7 0.02 1.62 14.39
CA TYR A 7 0.57 0.60 13.49
C TYR A 7 1.57 -0.32 14.19
N ALA A 8 2.43 0.23 15.05
CA ALA A 8 3.33 -0.57 15.87
C ALA A 8 2.56 -1.50 16.81
N GLU A 9 1.47 -1.01 17.42
CA GLU A 9 0.61 -1.81 18.28
C GLU A 9 -0.11 -2.92 17.51
N ALA A 10 -0.61 -2.65 16.29
CA ALA A 10 -1.21 -3.67 15.42
C ALA A 10 -0.19 -4.77 15.06
N MET A 11 1.04 -4.39 14.69
CA MET A 11 2.10 -5.36 14.41
C MET A 11 2.49 -6.17 15.66
N ARG A 12 2.49 -5.56 16.84
CA ARG A 12 2.78 -6.23 18.12
C ARG A 12 1.68 -7.20 18.54
N GLN A 13 0.41 -6.81 18.36
CA GLN A 13 -0.75 -7.57 18.79
C GLN A 13 -1.01 -8.78 17.88
N TYR A 14 -0.94 -8.59 16.56
CA TYR A 14 -1.31 -9.63 15.59
C TYR A 14 -0.10 -10.42 15.07
N GLY A 15 1.09 -9.83 15.08
CA GLY A 15 2.32 -10.46 14.59
C GLY A 15 2.50 -10.34 13.07
N TYR A 16 3.75 -10.52 12.63
CA TYR A 16 4.16 -10.31 11.25
C TYR A 16 3.43 -11.20 10.24
N GLU A 17 3.31 -12.50 10.51
CA GLU A 17 2.71 -13.47 9.57
C GLU A 17 1.21 -13.22 9.38
N ALA A 18 0.48 -12.94 10.46
CA ALA A 18 -0.94 -12.63 10.39
C ALA A 18 -1.19 -11.34 9.60
N GLN A 19 -0.36 -10.32 9.82
CA GLN A 19 -0.44 -9.07 9.07
C GLN A 19 -0.06 -9.25 7.59
N LEU A 20 0.85 -10.18 7.27
CA LEU A 20 1.23 -10.47 5.89
C LEU A 20 0.09 -11.19 5.16
N CYS A 21 -0.59 -12.12 5.84
CA CYS A 21 -1.81 -12.73 5.34
C CYS A 21 -2.91 -11.67 5.13
N LYS A 22 -3.07 -10.73 6.06
CA LYS A 22 -4.06 -9.65 5.94
C LYS A 22 -3.75 -8.73 4.76
N LEU A 23 -2.48 -8.37 4.54
CA LEU A 23 -2.05 -7.60 3.36
C LEU A 23 -2.38 -8.32 2.05
N ALA A 24 -2.22 -9.64 2.00
CA ALA A 24 -2.56 -10.43 0.82
C ALA A 24 -4.08 -10.48 0.57
N GLU A 25 -4.88 -10.54 1.64
CA GLU A 25 -6.35 -10.48 1.59
C GLU A 25 -6.81 -9.12 1.03
N GLU A 26 -6.42 -8.00 1.66
CA GLU A 26 -6.81 -6.65 1.21
C GLU A 26 -6.34 -6.35 -0.21
N ALA A 27 -5.15 -6.81 -0.60
CA ALA A 27 -4.69 -6.64 -1.98
C ALA A 27 -5.55 -7.42 -2.99
N SER A 28 -6.12 -8.56 -2.58
CA SER A 28 -7.05 -9.34 -3.40
C SER A 28 -8.42 -8.67 -3.49
N GLU A 29 -8.90 -8.08 -2.39
CA GLU A 29 -10.15 -7.30 -2.35
C GLU A 29 -10.05 -6.03 -3.21
N LEU A 30 -8.94 -5.29 -3.10
CA LEU A 30 -8.60 -4.17 -3.97
C LEU A 30 -8.59 -4.57 -5.45
N SER A 31 -7.97 -5.70 -5.79
CA SER A 31 -7.97 -6.22 -7.17
C SER A 31 -9.39 -6.48 -7.68
N ALA A 32 -10.24 -7.08 -6.85
CA ALA A 32 -11.62 -7.37 -7.19
C ALA A 32 -12.47 -6.09 -7.35
N GLU A 33 -12.33 -5.12 -6.45
CA GLU A 33 -13.05 -3.84 -6.55
C GLU A 33 -12.55 -2.97 -7.71
N ALA A 34 -11.27 -3.02 -8.06
CA ALA A 34 -10.75 -2.37 -9.27
C ALA A 34 -11.44 -2.96 -10.52
N CYS A 35 -11.55 -4.28 -10.62
CA CYS A 35 -12.26 -4.94 -11.72
C CYS A 35 -13.75 -4.55 -11.75
N ARG A 36 -14.42 -4.50 -10.60
CA ARG A 36 -15.84 -4.08 -10.52
C ARG A 36 -16.01 -2.63 -10.95
N THR A 37 -15.13 -1.73 -10.51
CA THR A 37 -15.19 -0.30 -10.84
C THR A 37 -15.01 -0.03 -12.33
N LEU A 38 -14.14 -0.79 -13.00
CA LEU A 38 -13.98 -0.69 -14.46
C LEU A 38 -15.24 -1.14 -15.22
N ASN A 39 -15.99 -2.09 -14.67
CA ASN A 39 -17.21 -2.63 -15.27
C ASN A 39 -18.49 -1.88 -14.86
N HIS A 40 -18.45 -1.09 -13.78
CA HIS A 40 -19.60 -0.42 -13.18
C HIS A 40 -19.25 1.00 -12.73
N SER A 41 -19.97 2.01 -13.23
CA SER A 41 -19.66 3.44 -13.08
C SER A 41 -19.87 4.05 -11.69
N THR A 42 -20.18 3.28 -10.64
CA THR A 42 -20.64 3.82 -9.34
C THR A 42 -19.97 3.22 -8.10
N LEU A 43 -18.76 2.68 -8.22
CA LEU A 43 -18.09 1.97 -7.10
C LEU A 43 -16.85 2.68 -6.53
N GLU A 44 -16.65 3.97 -6.84
CA GLU A 44 -15.48 4.75 -6.39
C GLU A 44 -15.29 4.74 -4.86
N ARG A 45 -16.39 4.77 -4.08
CA ARG A 45 -16.30 4.69 -2.61
C ARG A 45 -15.76 3.35 -2.11
N ARG A 46 -16.12 2.25 -2.78
CA ARG A 46 -15.65 0.91 -2.39
C ARG A 46 -14.19 0.77 -2.77
N LEU A 47 -13.83 1.14 -4.00
CA LEU A 47 -12.44 1.21 -4.44
C LEU A 47 -11.56 2.05 -3.49
N ALA A 48 -12.04 3.23 -3.07
CA ALA A 48 -11.30 4.08 -2.13
C ALA A 48 -11.10 3.43 -0.76
N GLY A 49 -12.07 2.63 -0.28
CA GLY A 49 -11.94 1.83 0.94
C GLY A 49 -10.81 0.81 0.83
N GLU A 50 -10.87 -0.03 -0.20
CA GLU A 50 -9.84 -1.09 -0.40
C GLU A 50 -8.43 -0.50 -0.62
N ILE A 51 -8.33 0.66 -1.28
CA ILE A 51 -7.04 1.37 -1.41
C ILE A 51 -6.53 1.77 -0.03
N ALA A 52 -7.39 2.34 0.82
CA ALA A 52 -7.00 2.78 2.16
C ALA A 52 -6.58 1.60 3.04
N ASP A 53 -7.28 0.46 2.96
CA ASP A 53 -6.94 -0.74 3.73
C ASP A 53 -5.56 -1.29 3.35
N VAL A 54 -5.25 -1.35 2.04
CA VAL A 54 -3.92 -1.72 1.55
C VAL A 54 -2.85 -0.68 1.94
N GLU A 55 -3.16 0.62 1.87
CA GLU A 55 -2.22 1.69 2.27
C GLU A 55 -1.86 1.59 3.76
N ILE A 56 -2.84 1.35 4.64
CA ILE A 56 -2.64 1.16 6.07
C ILE A 56 -1.72 -0.03 6.34
N LEU A 57 -1.96 -1.17 5.69
CA LEU A 57 -1.13 -2.36 5.89
C LEU A 57 0.29 -2.15 5.36
N ILE A 58 0.46 -1.52 4.20
CA ILE A 58 1.79 -1.13 3.70
C ILE A 58 2.50 -0.21 4.70
N ALA A 59 1.79 0.75 5.30
CA ALA A 59 2.35 1.64 6.31
C ALA A 59 2.77 0.90 7.59
N GLN A 60 2.02 -0.13 8.03
CA GLN A 60 2.44 -1.03 9.09
C GLN A 60 3.73 -1.79 8.73
N PHE A 61 3.81 -2.35 7.53
CA PHE A 61 5.02 -3.03 7.05
C PHE A 61 6.23 -2.10 6.92
N ARG A 62 6.02 -0.82 6.61
CA ARG A 62 7.08 0.19 6.59
C ARG A 62 7.61 0.53 7.98
N GLN A 63 6.95 0.16 9.07
CA GLN A 63 7.49 0.31 10.43
C GLN A 63 8.33 -0.89 10.87
N THR A 64 8.39 -1.93 10.04
CA THR A 64 9.33 -3.03 10.22
C THR A 64 10.72 -2.64 9.74
N GLY A 65 11.69 -3.55 9.86
CA GLY A 65 13.04 -3.38 9.29
C GLY A 65 13.10 -3.24 7.76
N MET A 66 11.97 -3.23 7.05
CA MET A 66 11.91 -3.16 5.59
C MET A 66 11.88 -1.73 5.01
N VAL A 67 11.73 -0.69 5.83
CA VAL A 67 11.51 0.70 5.35
C VAL A 67 12.52 1.15 4.29
N THR A 68 13.80 0.95 4.57
CA THR A 68 14.91 1.35 3.68
C THR A 68 14.89 0.60 2.36
N LEU A 69 14.57 -0.70 2.40
CA LEU A 69 14.43 -1.53 1.21
C LEU A 69 13.23 -1.11 0.37
N ILE A 70 12.09 -0.83 1.00
CA ILE A 70 10.88 -0.38 0.31
C ILE A 70 11.16 0.96 -0.39
N ASP A 71 11.81 1.90 0.29
CA ASP A 71 12.12 3.22 -0.26
C ASP A 71 13.09 3.18 -1.42
N ALA A 72 14.18 2.41 -1.30
CA ALA A 72 15.11 2.21 -2.41
C ALA A 72 14.38 1.64 -3.65
N ARG A 73 13.54 0.61 -3.46
CA ARG A 73 12.76 0.01 -4.57
C ARG A 73 11.70 0.94 -5.13
N LYS A 74 11.09 1.79 -4.29
CA LYS A 74 10.10 2.80 -4.71
C LYS A 74 10.78 3.86 -5.58
N SER A 75 11.91 4.40 -5.13
CA SER A 75 12.69 5.41 -5.88
C SER A 75 13.08 4.90 -7.27
N GLU A 76 13.63 3.69 -7.38
CA GLU A 76 13.92 3.06 -8.68
C GLU A 76 12.69 2.91 -9.59
N LYS A 77 11.55 2.49 -9.02
CA LYS A 77 10.30 2.32 -9.77
C LYS A 77 9.76 3.65 -10.28
N LEU A 78 9.86 4.71 -9.48
CA LEU A 78 9.44 6.06 -9.85
C LEU A 78 10.34 6.62 -10.95
N GLN A 79 11.66 6.45 -10.85
CA GLN A 79 12.57 6.85 -11.93
C GLN A 79 12.25 6.13 -13.24
N ARG A 80 11.97 4.80 -13.19
CA ARG A 80 11.54 4.05 -14.37
C ARG A 80 10.20 4.50 -14.93
N LEU A 81 9.28 4.98 -14.08
CA LEU A 81 8.01 5.53 -14.53
C LEU A 81 8.22 6.88 -15.22
N ALA A 82 9.02 7.77 -14.62
CA ALA A 82 9.39 9.07 -15.20
C ALA A 82 10.03 8.91 -16.59
N ASN A 83 10.97 7.97 -16.72
CA ASN A 83 11.60 7.66 -18.01
C ASN A 83 10.58 7.18 -19.06
N ARG A 84 9.61 6.34 -18.67
CA ARG A 84 8.55 5.86 -19.58
C ARG A 84 7.59 6.96 -20.02
N LEU A 85 7.39 7.97 -19.17
CA LEU A 85 6.56 9.14 -19.46
C LEU A 85 7.34 10.27 -20.16
N GLY A 86 8.66 10.15 -20.31
CA GLY A 86 9.50 11.20 -20.90
C GLY A 86 9.61 12.46 -20.04
N VAL A 87 9.41 12.34 -18.71
CA VAL A 87 9.46 13.46 -17.77
C VAL A 87 10.65 13.33 -16.82
N THR A 88 11.13 14.46 -16.30
CA THR A 88 12.12 14.47 -15.22
C THR A 88 11.42 14.28 -13.88
N TYR A 89 11.88 13.30 -13.10
CA TYR A 89 11.48 13.12 -11.71
C TYR A 89 12.68 13.43 -10.81
N ALA A 90 12.50 14.35 -9.87
CA ALA A 90 13.43 14.60 -8.79
C ALA A 90 12.73 14.20 -7.49
N GLU A 91 13.32 13.25 -6.77
CA GLU A 91 12.86 12.91 -5.43
C GLU A 91 13.03 14.15 -4.53
N LYS A 92 11.99 14.47 -3.75
CA LYS A 92 11.99 15.62 -2.83
C LYS A 92 12.77 15.31 -1.56
#